data_AF-A0A968WJ19-F1
#
_entry.id   AF-A0A968WJ19-F1
#
_cell.length_a   1.000
_cell.length_b   1.000
_cell.length_c   1.000
_cell.angle_alpha   90.00
_cell.angle_beta   90.00
_cell.angle_gamma   90.00
#
_symmetry.space_group_name_H-M   'P 1'
#
loop_
_entity.id
_entity.type
_entity.pdbx_description
1 polymer ?
#
loop_
_entity_poly.entity_id
_entity_poly.type
_entity_poly.pdbx_seq_one_letter_code
_entity_poly.pdbx_strand_id
1 'polypeptide(L)' 'MLSLLTLLATQEVHAQTPISQPLVEHIYTADPSAHVFNGRIYIYPSHDIESGVKEDDE' A
#
# COMPACT_ATOMS: atom_id res chain seq x y z
N MET A 1 33.08 28.41 -15.92
CA MET A 1 32.76 27.19 -16.68
C MET A 1 31.71 26.42 -15.90
N LEU A 2 30.49 26.47 -16.41
CA LEU A 2 29.29 25.69 -16.10
C LEU A 2 29.18 25.02 -14.71
N SER A 3 28.44 25.71 -13.84
CA SER A 3 27.70 25.13 -12.71
C SER A 3 26.62 24.20 -13.26
N LEU A 4 26.94 22.93 -13.44
CA LEU A 4 25.97 21.90 -13.82
C LEU A 4 26.49 20.51 -13.44
N LEU A 5 26.37 20.14 -12.17
CA LEU A 5 26.32 18.73 -11.79
C LEU A 5 25.17 18.54 -10.80
N THR A 6 23.98 18.56 -11.42
CA THR A 6 22.79 17.79 -11.07
C THR A 6 22.60 17.47 -9.59
N LEU A 7 21.78 18.32 -8.98
CA LEU A 7 20.93 18.02 -7.83
C LEU A 7 20.25 16.66 -8.04
N LEU A 8 20.92 15.57 -7.60
CA LEU A 8 20.27 14.30 -7.37
C LEU A 8 19.44 14.52 -6.11
N ALA A 9 18.18 14.92 -6.29
CA ALA A 9 17.22 14.91 -5.19
C ALA A 9 17.11 13.45 -4.73
N THR A 10 17.80 13.12 -3.65
CA THR A 10 17.53 11.91 -2.87
C THR A 10 16.10 12.05 -2.38
N GLN A 11 15.18 11.41 -3.10
CA GLN A 11 13.78 11.40 -2.72
C GLN A 11 13.69 10.47 -1.50
N GLU A 12 13.65 11.07 -0.32
CA GLU A 12 13.43 10.36 0.94
C GLU A 12 12.10 9.60 0.83
N VAL A 13 12.17 8.27 0.65
CA VAL A 13 10.99 7.40 0.66
C VAL A 13 10.50 7.37 2.10
N HIS A 14 9.58 8.28 2.43
CA HIS A 14 8.84 8.20 3.69
C HIS A 14 7.88 7.02 3.62
N ALA A 15 8.38 5.85 4.00
CA ALA A 15 7.54 4.72 4.35
C ALA A 15 6.64 5.18 5.51
N GLN A 16 5.38 5.45 5.21
CA GLN A 16 4.42 5.93 6.19
C GLN A 16 4.22 4.81 7.22
N THR A 17 4.55 5.07 8.48
CA THR A 17 4.19 4.16 9.56
C THR A 17 2.67 4.19 9.71
N PRO A 18 1.95 3.07 9.52
CA PRO A 18 0.52 3.06 9.69
C PRO A 18 0.17 3.41 11.14
N ILE A 19 -0.83 4.28 11.31
CA ILE A 19 -1.30 4.74 12.62
C ILE A 19 -1.94 3.58 13.41
N SER A 20 -2.45 2.57 12.71
CA SER A 20 -3.18 1.44 13.26
C SER A 20 -2.58 0.10 12.86
N GLN A 21 -2.75 -0.89 13.74
CA GLN A 21 -2.56 -2.29 13.39
C GLN A 21 -3.55 -2.75 12.29
N PRO A 22 -3.27 -3.87 11.59
CA PRO A 22 -4.23 -4.47 10.66
C PRO A 22 -5.57 -4.80 11.33
N LEU A 23 -6.65 -4.71 10.55
CA LEU A 23 -8.00 -5.07 11.02
C LEU A 23 -8.18 -6.59 11.13
N VAL A 24 -7.49 -7.34 10.28
CA VAL A 24 -7.44 -8.80 10.26
C VAL A 24 -6.02 -9.24 9.90
N GLU A 25 -5.58 -10.39 10.41
CA GLU A 25 -4.19 -10.88 10.23
C GLU A 25 -4.09 -12.24 9.50
N HIS A 26 -5.24 -12.89 9.23
CA HIS A 26 -5.28 -14.26 8.69
C HIS A 26 -5.41 -14.32 7.16
N ILE A 27 -5.60 -13.19 6.50
CA ILE A 27 -5.68 -13.04 5.04
C ILE A 27 -5.03 -11.72 4.62
N TYR A 28 -4.47 -11.68 3.41
CA TYR A 28 -3.98 -10.44 2.80
C TYR A 28 -5.13 -9.72 2.09
N THR A 29 -5.17 -8.41 2.24
CA THR A 29 -6.24 -7.54 1.73
C THR A 29 -5.66 -6.24 1.23
N ALA A 30 -6.13 -5.76 0.07
CA ALA A 30 -5.77 -4.48 -0.50
C ALA A 30 -7.00 -3.64 -0.90
N ASP A 31 -6.76 -2.36 -1.21
CA ASP A 31 -7.72 -1.41 -1.76
C ASP A 31 -9.10 -1.37 -1.05
N PRO A 32 -9.13 -1.09 0.26
CA PRO A 32 -10.37 -1.14 1.04
C PRO A 32 -11.35 -0.04 0.63
N SER A 33 -12.54 -0.43 0.18
CA SER A 33 -13.69 0.48 0.00
C SER A 33 -14.64 0.41 1.20
N ALA A 34 -14.94 1.53 1.84
CA ALA A 34 -15.77 1.57 3.05
C ALA A 34 -17.17 2.16 2.79
N HIS A 35 -18.21 1.51 3.33
CA HIS A 35 -19.58 1.99 3.31
C HIS A 35 -20.19 2.00 4.72
N VAL A 36 -21.13 2.92 4.97
CA VAL A 36 -21.84 3.01 6.25
C VAL A 36 -23.31 2.64 6.04
N PHE A 37 -23.76 1.58 6.71
CA PHE A 37 -25.15 1.15 6.71
C PHE A 37 -25.60 0.82 8.13
N ASN A 38 -26.77 1.33 8.54
CA ASN A 38 -27.37 1.08 9.86
C ASN A 38 -26.40 1.31 11.06
N GLY A 39 -25.54 2.33 10.97
CA GLY A 39 -24.55 2.65 12.01
C GLY A 39 -23.34 1.70 12.06
N ARG A 40 -23.13 0.87 11.04
CA ARG A 40 -21.96 -0.03 10.92
C ARG A 40 -21.14 0.32 9.69
N ILE A 41 -19.83 0.16 9.81
CA ILE A 41 -18.88 0.29 8.70
C ILE A 41 -18.69 -1.09 8.08
N TYR A 42 -18.86 -1.16 6.76
CA TYR A 42 -18.60 -2.33 5.94
C TYR A 42 -17.40 -2.01 5.04
N ILE A 43 -16.36 -2.84 5.14
CA ILE A 43 -15.13 -2.68 4.37
C ILE A 43 -15.08 -3.80 3.34
N TYR A 44 -14.92 -3.43 2.07
CA TYR A 44 -14.86 -4.32 0.92
C TYR A 44 -13.46 -4.21 0.30
N PRO A 45 -12.48 -5.00 0.77
CA PRO A 45 -11.16 -5.06 0.15
C PRO A 45 -11.13 -6.05 -1.03
N SER A 46 -10.10 -5.98 -1.87
CA SER A 46 -9.72 -7.11 -2.72
C SER A 46 -9.09 -8.22 -1.87
N HIS A 47 -9.19 -9.47 -2.35
CA HIS A 47 -8.52 -10.61 -1.74
C HIS A 47 -7.24 -10.90 -2.51
N ASP A 48 -6.10 -10.54 -1.91
CA ASP A 48 -4.79 -10.86 -2.47
C ASP A 48 -4.44 -12.29 -2.06
N ILE A 49 -4.40 -13.18 -3.04
CA ILE A 49 -3.94 -14.56 -2.85
C ILE A 49 -2.57 -14.71 -3.50
N GLU A 50 -1.68 -15.42 -2.82
CA GLU A 50 -0.42 -15.80 -3.43
C GLU A 50 -0.71 -16.82 -4.53
N SER A 51 -0.55 -16.40 -5.79
CA SER A 51 -0.93 -17.21 -6.96
C SER A 51 0.02 -18.40 -7.20
N GLY A 52 1.12 -18.49 -6.45
CA GLY A 52 2.19 -19.47 -6.67
C GLY A 52 2.95 -19.28 -7.97
N VAL A 53 2.61 -18.24 -8.75
CA VAL A 53 3.37 -17.80 -9.91
C VAL A 53 4.55 -16.99 -9.40
N LYS A 54 5.72 -17.24 -9.98
CA LYS A 54 6.91 -16.46 -9.66
C LYS A 54 6.66 -15.01 -10.07
N GLU A 55 6.93 -14.06 -9.19
CA GLU A 55 6.93 -12.64 -9.51
C GLU A 55 7.75 -12.44 -10.80
N ASP A 56 7.12 -11.88 -11.84
CA ASP A 56 7.73 -11.60 -13.12
C ASP A 56 8.29 -10.17 -13.06
N ASP A 57 9.54 -10.05 -12.61
CA ASP A 57 10.23 -8.77 -12.38
C ASP A 57 10.88 -8.19 -13.68
N GLU A 58 10.41 -8.56 -14.88
CA GLU A 58 10.95 -8.06 -16.16
C GLU A 58 10.56 -6.61 -16.51
#